data_AF-D3FZ19-F1
#
_entry.id   AF-D3FZ19-F1
#
_cell.length_a   1.000
_cell.length_b   1.000
_cell.length_c   1.000
_cell.angle_alpha   90.00
_cell.angle_beta   90.00
_cell.angle_gamma   90.00
#
_symmetry.space_group_name_H-M   'P 1'
#
loop_
_entity.id
_entity.type
_entity.pdbx_description
1 polymer ?
#
loop_
_entity_poly.entity_id
_entity_poly.type
_entity_poly.pdbx_seq_one_letter_code
_entity_poly.pdbx_strand_id
1 'polypeptide(L)'
;MWYNKGMKSEVSPVVRIQGMQYEVIEDIKEGWNEEAFKSRYSDVLNKYDYIVGDWGYSQLRLRGFFEDRHKKSTFDTKISTLPDYLYEYCNFGCAYFVLKKVKETKEKDREKEKQPVPAEEAAALSEE
;
A
#
# COMPACT_ATOMS: atom_id res chain seq x y z
N MET A 1 8.58 -12.40 -24.14
CA MET A 1 8.85 -11.07 -24.75
C MET A 1 8.62 -10.03 -23.66
N TRP A 2 9.70 -9.61 -23.02
CA TRP A 2 10.16 -8.21 -23.04
C TRP A 2 9.17 -7.22 -22.39
N TYR A 3 9.38 -6.93 -21.11
CA TYR A 3 9.02 -5.62 -20.57
C TYR A 3 10.24 -5.05 -19.85
N ASN A 4 11.24 -4.67 -20.65
CA ASN A 4 12.32 -3.81 -20.21
C ASN A 4 11.83 -2.37 -20.40
N LYS A 5 11.04 -1.88 -19.45
CA LYS A 5 10.63 -0.47 -19.40
C LYS A 5 11.73 0.26 -18.63
N GLY A 6 12.51 1.02 -19.39
CA GLY A 6 13.60 1.84 -18.86
C GLY A 6 13.17 2.63 -17.63
N MET A 7 14.11 2.77 -16.70
CA MET A 7 14.03 3.60 -15.50
C MET A 7 13.63 5.03 -15.88
N LYS A 8 12.32 5.31 -15.94
CA LYS A 8 11.81 6.64 -15.66
C LYS A 8 11.79 6.75 -14.15
N SER A 9 12.70 7.55 -13.59
CA SER A 9 12.61 8.03 -12.22
C SER A 9 11.45 9.02 -12.12
N GLU A 10 10.22 8.53 -12.32
CA GLU A 10 9.00 9.26 -12.03
C GLU A 10 8.62 8.83 -10.61
N VAL A 11 8.75 9.75 -9.66
CA VAL A 11 8.35 9.50 -8.28
C VAL A 11 6.83 9.31 -8.31
N SER A 12 6.40 8.09 -8.08
CA SER A 12 4.99 7.73 -7.92
C SER A 12 4.37 8.55 -6.78
N PRO A 13 3.18 9.15 -6.98
CA PRO A 13 2.48 9.84 -5.91
C PRO A 13 2.23 8.92 -4.71
N VAL A 14 2.41 9.45 -3.50
CA VAL A 14 2.18 8.74 -2.24
C VAL A 14 1.08 9.46 -1.46
N VAL A 15 0.10 8.71 -0.96
CA VAL A 15 -0.98 9.21 -0.12
C VAL A 15 -0.93 8.59 1.26
N ARG A 16 -1.22 9.40 2.28
CA ARG A 16 -1.38 8.96 3.67
C ARG A 16 -2.81 9.17 4.13
N ILE A 17 -3.44 8.11 4.63
CA ILE A 17 -4.81 8.15 5.14
C ILE A 17 -5.00 7.13 6.25
N GLN A 18 -5.62 7.54 7.36
CA GLN A 18 -5.92 6.68 8.52
C GLN A 18 -4.71 5.87 9.04
N GLY A 19 -3.53 6.48 9.08
CA GLY A 19 -2.29 5.80 9.53
C GLY A 19 -1.71 4.81 8.52
N MET A 20 -2.30 4.70 7.33
CA MET A 20 -1.82 3.87 6.24
C MET A 20 -1.12 4.74 5.19
N GLN A 21 -0.09 4.17 4.55
CA GLN A 21 0.59 4.78 3.41
C GLN A 21 0.36 3.94 2.16
N TYR A 22 0.00 4.60 1.06
CA TYR A 22 -0.21 3.97 -0.23
C TYR A 22 0.58 4.71 -1.31
N GLU A 23 1.03 3.95 -2.30
CA GLU A 23 1.75 4.44 -3.47
C GLU A 23 0.90 4.18 -4.73
N VAL A 24 0.78 5.17 -5.60
CA VAL A 24 0.15 5.01 -6.92
C VAL A 24 1.13 4.24 -7.82
N ILE A 25 0.80 2.99 -8.12
CA ILE A 25 1.62 2.12 -8.97
C ILE A 25 1.12 2.10 -10.43
N GLU A 26 -0.12 2.53 -10.65
CA GLU A 26 -0.72 2.64 -11.97
C GLU A 26 -1.75 3.77 -11.97
N ASP A 27 -1.70 4.62 -13.00
CA ASP A 27 -2.65 5.70 -13.22
C ASP A 27 -2.98 5.76 -14.71
N ILE A 28 -4.23 5.44 -15.04
CA ILE A 28 -4.72 5.36 -16.41
C ILE A 28 -5.72 6.50 -16.63
N LYS A 29 -5.42 7.32 -17.65
CA LYS A 29 -6.19 8.51 -18.05
C LYS A 29 -6.34 9.55 -16.93
N GLU A 30 -5.28 9.76 -16.16
CA GLU A 30 -5.25 10.75 -15.06
C GLU A 30 -6.41 10.49 -14.07
N GLY A 31 -6.65 9.21 -13.76
CA GLY A 31 -7.72 8.78 -12.87
C GLY A 31 -7.41 9.07 -11.40
N TRP A 32 -6.13 9.21 -11.04
CA TRP A 32 -5.73 9.54 -9.68
C TRP A 32 -6.17 10.95 -9.28
N ASN A 33 -6.96 11.02 -8.21
CA ASN A 33 -7.32 12.28 -7.55
C ASN A 33 -7.31 12.05 -6.04
N GLU A 34 -6.36 12.66 -5.35
CA GLU A 34 -6.13 12.44 -3.92
C GLU A 34 -7.35 12.86 -3.07
N GLU A 35 -8.00 13.97 -3.38
CA GLU A 35 -9.17 14.46 -2.64
C GLU A 35 -10.36 13.53 -2.79
N ALA A 36 -10.65 13.11 -4.03
CA ALA A 36 -11.73 12.17 -4.33
C ALA A 36 -11.49 10.82 -3.65
N PHE A 37 -10.25 10.31 -3.69
CA PHE A 37 -9.85 9.08 -3.00
C PHE A 37 -10.09 9.20 -1.50
N LYS A 38 -9.58 10.26 -0.85
CA LYS A 38 -9.74 10.48 0.59
C LYS A 38 -11.21 10.60 0.99
N SER A 39 -12.03 11.25 0.18
CA SER A 39 -13.47 11.41 0.41
C SER A 39 -14.23 10.08 0.36
N ARG A 40 -13.84 9.15 -0.51
CA ARG A 40 -14.49 7.83 -0.66
C ARG A 40 -13.88 6.73 0.20
N TYR A 41 -12.72 6.98 0.81
CA TYR A 41 -12.00 6.00 1.60
C TYR A 41 -12.80 5.53 2.82
N SER A 42 -12.77 4.23 3.07
CA SER A 42 -13.25 3.63 4.33
C SER A 42 -12.17 2.73 4.91
N ASP A 43 -12.12 2.70 6.23
CA ASP A 43 -11.27 1.83 7.06
C ASP A 43 -11.41 0.34 6.73
N VAL A 44 -12.55 -0.10 6.19
CA VAL A 44 -12.74 -1.46 5.66
C VAL A 44 -11.69 -1.83 4.60
N LEU A 45 -11.12 -0.84 3.91
CA LEU A 45 -10.10 -1.03 2.89
C LEU A 45 -8.71 -1.32 3.48
N ASN A 46 -8.48 -0.99 4.77
CA ASN A 46 -7.19 -1.17 5.44
C ASN A 46 -6.70 -2.63 5.43
N LYS A 47 -7.61 -3.60 5.28
CA LYS A 47 -7.28 -5.03 5.26
C LYS A 47 -6.63 -5.50 3.95
N TYR A 48 -6.76 -4.75 2.86
CA TYR A 48 -6.28 -5.15 1.54
C TYR A 48 -4.84 -4.67 1.28
N ASP A 49 -4.14 -5.35 0.37
CA ASP A 49 -2.78 -4.97 -0.06
C ASP A 49 -2.82 -3.90 -1.16
N TYR A 50 -3.90 -3.88 -1.95
CA TYR A 50 -4.11 -2.97 -3.06
C TYR A 50 -5.50 -2.34 -2.97
N ILE A 51 -5.61 -1.09 -3.42
CA ILE A 51 -6.88 -0.41 -3.62
C ILE A 51 -6.94 0.07 -5.06
N VAL A 52 -8.00 -0.30 -5.76
CA VAL A 52 -8.28 0.13 -7.12
C VAL A 52 -9.38 1.17 -7.04
N GLY A 53 -9.11 2.33 -7.63
CA GLY A 53 -10.10 3.36 -7.84
C GLY A 53 -10.50 3.41 -9.30
N ASP A 54 -11.77 3.21 -9.61
CA ASP A 54 -12.27 3.28 -10.98
C ASP A 54 -13.45 4.26 -11.08
N TRP A 55 -13.54 4.95 -12.22
CA TRP A 55 -14.55 5.98 -12.45
C TRP A 55 -15.72 5.45 -13.29
N GLY A 56 -16.83 5.12 -12.62
CA GLY A 56 -18.09 4.74 -13.26
C GLY A 56 -19.10 5.87 -13.17
N TYR A 57 -19.66 6.33 -14.29
CA TYR A 57 -20.65 7.43 -14.33
C TYR A 57 -20.20 8.67 -13.54
N SER A 58 -18.93 9.06 -13.67
CA SER A 58 -18.29 10.16 -12.93
C SER A 58 -18.28 10.01 -11.40
N GLN A 59 -18.49 8.79 -10.89
CA GLN A 59 -18.37 8.46 -9.48
C GLN A 59 -17.18 7.54 -9.25
N LEU A 60 -16.30 7.93 -8.32
CA LEU A 60 -15.17 7.11 -7.90
C LEU A 60 -15.65 5.93 -7.05
N ARG A 61 -15.35 4.71 -7.49
CA ARG A 61 -15.56 3.48 -6.73
C ARG A 61 -14.21 2.99 -6.24
N LEU A 62 -14.15 2.57 -4.97
CA LEU A 62 -12.95 1.98 -4.41
C LEU A 62 -13.19 0.49 -4.14
N ARG A 63 -12.30 -0.35 -4.66
CA ARG A 63 -12.31 -1.80 -4.46
C ARG A 63 -10.97 -2.26 -3.92
N GLY A 64 -10.99 -3.12 -2.90
CA GLY A 64 -9.79 -3.69 -2.31
C GLY A 64 -9.42 -5.04 -2.92
N PHE A 65 -8.12 -5.25 -3.13
CA PHE A 65 -7.53 -6.49 -3.62
C PHE A 65 -6.36 -6.92 -2.73
N PHE A 66 -6.17 -8.22 -2.62
CA PHE A 66 -5.04 -8.85 -1.97
C PHE A 66 -3.95 -9.20 -2.99
N GLU A 67 -2.71 -9.30 -2.49
CA GLU A 67 -1.66 -9.99 -3.22
C GLU A 67 -2.07 -11.45 -3.49
N ASP A 68 -1.70 -12.01 -4.64
CA ASP A 68 -2.16 -13.35 -5.05
C ASP A 68 -1.85 -14.44 -4.03
N ARG A 69 -0.69 -14.31 -3.35
CA ARG A 69 -0.20 -15.25 -2.33
C ARG A 69 -0.77 -15.00 -0.93
N HIS A 70 -1.61 -13.98 -0.74
CA HIS A 70 -2.15 -13.63 0.56
C HIS A 70 -3.13 -14.71 1.05
N LYS A 71 -3.02 -15.16 2.31
CA LYS A 71 -3.84 -16.27 2.86
C LYS A 71 -5.35 -16.02 2.83
N LYS A 72 -5.77 -14.74 2.79
CA LYS A 72 -7.18 -14.33 2.74
C LYS A 72 -7.67 -14.02 1.32
N SER A 73 -6.85 -14.21 0.28
CA SER A 73 -7.26 -13.92 -1.09
C SER A 73 -8.26 -14.99 -1.57
N THR A 74 -9.45 -14.55 -1.94
CA THR A 74 -10.40 -15.33 -2.75
C THR A 74 -10.13 -15.02 -4.22
N PHE A 75 -10.69 -15.81 -5.14
CA PHE A 75 -10.52 -15.58 -6.58
C PHE A 75 -10.83 -14.12 -6.96
N ASP A 76 -12.00 -13.61 -6.58
CA ASP A 76 -12.47 -12.24 -6.92
C ASP A 76 -11.74 -11.09 -6.21
N THR A 77 -10.82 -11.40 -5.30
CA THR A 77 -10.10 -10.40 -4.51
C THR A 77 -8.60 -10.48 -4.74
N LYS A 78 -8.12 -11.22 -5.73
CA LYS A 78 -6.70 -11.24 -6.12
C LYS A 78 -6.39 -10.11 -7.08
N ILE A 79 -5.22 -9.49 -6.91
CA ILE A 79 -4.78 -8.46 -7.85
C ILE A 79 -4.63 -9.00 -9.28
N SER A 80 -4.36 -10.30 -9.45
CA SER A 80 -4.34 -10.95 -10.77
C SER A 80 -5.67 -10.87 -11.54
N THR A 81 -6.81 -10.75 -10.85
CA THR A 81 -8.14 -10.68 -11.47
C THR A 81 -8.59 -9.24 -11.70
N LEU A 82 -7.71 -8.26 -11.49
CA LEU A 82 -8.01 -6.84 -11.77
C LEU A 82 -8.45 -6.61 -13.23
N PRO A 83 -7.82 -7.21 -14.27
CA PRO A 83 -8.28 -7.01 -15.64
C PRO A 83 -9.74 -7.45 -15.86
N ASP A 84 -10.13 -8.56 -15.25
CA ASP A 84 -11.51 -9.08 -15.33
C ASP A 84 -12.47 -8.13 -14.62
N TYR A 85 -12.13 -7.66 -13.41
CA TYR A 85 -12.91 -6.65 -12.70
C TYR A 85 -13.10 -5.36 -13.53
N LEU A 86 -12.03 -4.85 -14.14
CA LEU A 86 -12.13 -3.67 -14.99
C LEU A 86 -13.00 -3.95 -16.21
N TYR A 87 -12.86 -5.10 -16.86
CA TYR A 87 -13.68 -5.45 -18.01
C TYR A 87 -15.17 -5.54 -17.68
N GLU A 88 -15.52 -6.09 -16.52
CA GLU A 88 -16.91 -6.26 -16.09
C GLU A 88 -17.55 -4.96 -15.56
N TYR A 89 -16.79 -4.15 -14.82
CA TYR A 89 -17.35 -3.03 -14.06
C TYR A 89 -16.92 -1.65 -14.58
N CYS A 90 -15.74 -1.52 -15.20
CA CYS A 90 -15.21 -0.27 -15.77
C CYS A 90 -15.50 -0.27 -17.28
N ASN A 91 -16.56 0.45 -17.67
CA ASN A 91 -16.95 0.65 -19.07
C ASN A 91 -15.73 0.98 -19.96
N PHE A 92 -15.81 0.67 -21.25
CA PHE A 92 -14.72 0.91 -22.19
C PHE A 92 -14.10 2.31 -22.05
N GLY A 93 -12.81 2.33 -21.71
CA GLY A 93 -12.05 3.56 -21.57
C GLY A 93 -12.33 4.35 -20.29
N CYS A 94 -12.86 3.74 -19.22
CA CYS A 94 -12.94 4.44 -17.93
C CYS A 94 -11.53 4.70 -17.36
N ALA A 95 -11.39 5.82 -16.66
CA ALA A 95 -10.17 6.16 -15.95
C ALA A 95 -10.10 5.33 -14.67
N TYR A 96 -8.90 4.90 -14.29
CA TYR A 96 -8.70 4.17 -13.05
C TYR A 96 -7.27 4.35 -12.55
N PHE A 97 -7.07 4.04 -11.28
CA PHE A 97 -5.76 4.01 -10.65
C PHE A 97 -5.65 2.80 -9.72
N VAL A 98 -4.41 2.38 -9.48
CA VAL A 98 -4.08 1.30 -8.54
C VAL A 98 -3.12 1.82 -7.50
N LEU A 99 -3.54 1.72 -6.24
CA LEU A 99 -2.73 1.99 -5.07
C LEU A 99 -2.19 0.68 -4.50
N LYS A 100 -0.90 0.65 -4.21
CA LYS A 100 -0.26 -0.40 -3.42
C LYS A 100 -0.02 0.09 -2.00
N LYS A 101 -0.40 -0.71 -1.02
CA LYS A 101 -0.11 -0.45 0.38
C LYS A 101 1.37 -0.58 0.64
N VAL A 102 1.98 0.47 1.18
CA VAL A 102 3.37 0.44 1.62
C VAL A 102 3.40 -0.30 2.96
N LYS A 103 4.00 -1.48 2.96
CA LYS A 103 4.30 -2.21 4.19
C LYS A 103 5.52 -1.55 4.79
N GLU A 104 5.39 -0.95 5.97
CA GLU A 104 6.58 -0.60 6.76
C GLU A 104 7.32 -1.91 7.03
N THR A 105 8.42 -2.13 6.32
CA THR A 105 9.36 -3.18 6.67
C THR A 105 9.83 -2.85 8.08
N LYS A 106 9.52 -3.75 9.03
CA LYS A 106 9.97 -3.78 10.42
C LYS A 106 11.50 -3.94 10.54
N GLU A 107 12.27 -3.21 9.74
CA GLU A 107 13.74 -3.20 9.78
C GLU A 107 14.30 -2.03 10.62
N LYS A 108 13.49 -1.03 10.98
CA LYS A 108 13.94 0.13 11.77
C LYS A 108 13.68 0.06 13.29
N ASP A 109 13.09 -1.03 13.78
CA ASP A 109 12.86 -1.22 15.22
C ASP A 109 13.96 -2.06 15.92
N ARG A 110 14.86 -2.73 15.18
CA ARG A 110 15.88 -3.62 15.77
C ARG A 110 17.17 -2.92 16.24
N GLU A 111 17.34 -1.64 15.94
CA GLU A 111 18.61 -0.93 16.22
C GLU A 111 18.52 0.04 17.42
N LYS A 112 17.34 0.19 18.05
CA LYS A 112 17.17 1.01 19.26
C LYS A 112 17.29 0.24 20.59
N GLU A 113 17.50 -1.07 20.56
CA GLU A 113 17.58 -1.93 21.76
C GLU A 113 19.00 -2.33 22.18
N LYS A 114 20.05 -1.82 21.52
CA LYS A 114 21.44 -1.95 21.98
C LYS A 114 21.97 -0.61 22.49
N GLN A 115 21.44 -0.15 23.63
CA GLN A 115 22.21 0.72 24.52
C GLN A 115 22.91 -0.18 25.55
N PRO A 116 24.25 -0.16 25.64
CA PRO A 116 24.96 -0.85 26.70
C PRO A 116 24.61 -0.19 28.04
N VAL A 117 24.17 -0.99 29.00
CA VAL A 117 24.06 -0.57 30.40
C VAL A 117 25.47 -0.24 30.92
N PRO A 118 25.72 0.96 31.50
CA PRO A 118 27.00 1.28 32.12
C PRO A 118 27.31 0.30 33.25
N ALA A 119 28.46 -0.36 33.17
CA ALA A 119 28.91 -1.38 34.11
C ALA A 119 29.82 -0.80 35.21
N GLU A 120 29.36 0.21 35.95
CA GLU A 120 30.16 0.80 37.02
C GLU A 120 29.31 1.31 38.20
N GLU A 121 28.55 0.43 38.86
CA GLU A 121 28.10 0.67 40.23
C GLU A 121 27.76 -0.66 40.95
N ALA A 122 28.78 -1.47 41.26
CA ALA A 122 28.70 -2.54 42.26
C ALA A 122 30.09 -3.10 42.63
N ALA A 123 30.84 -2.38 43.46
CA ALA A 123 31.91 -2.98 44.27
C ALA A 123 31.84 -2.37 45.67
N ALA A 124 30.95 -2.92 46.49
CA ALA A 124 30.87 -2.65 47.92
C ALA A 124 31.93 -3.46 48.68
N LEU A 125 32.49 -2.80 49.68
CA LEU A 125 33.11 -3.31 50.91
C LEU A 125 33.19 -4.84 51.09
N SER A 126 34.42 -5.36 51.13
CA SER A 126 34.86 -6.38 52.08
C SER A 126 36.38 -6.51 52.01
N GLU A 127 37.09 -6.08 53.05
CA GLU A 127 38.29 -6.74 53.60
C GLU A 127 38.70 -6.01 54.90
N GLU A 128 39.01 -6.81 55.93
CA GLU A 128 39.44 -6.44 57.29
C GLU A 128 40.77 -5.68 57.33
#